data_AF-A0A7C2GJH5-F1
#
_entry.id   AF-A0A7C2GJH5-F1
#
_cell.length_a   1.000
_cell.length_b   1.000
_cell.length_c   1.000
_cell.angle_alpha   90.00
_cell.angle_beta   90.00
_cell.angle_gamma   90.00
#
_symmetry.space_group_name_H-M   'P 1'
#
loop_
_entity.id
_entity.type
_entity.pdbx_description
1 polymer ?
#
loop_
_entity_poly.entity_id
_entity_poly.type
_entity_poly.pdbx_seq_one_letter_code
_entity_poly.pdbx_strand_id
1 'polypeptide(L)'
;PRSLEEGVRISAQEAYVPEGVFVPEWVRLSVEAVAFAAREDRRVDQTAGVSQRLAISLLEVVAASAERRALLYGGRPVARPLDLYQGFPAITGKLELEYEGELQGAERVAREIVQRAFGMVLPRYRLKTEPIVAHFEAGNLLTLPEGEVQGALEALARVPGLLEAARAVAGEDAPEVLLSAGEFVLEGLVGRRKLSRGEASYQAAERPRSYGN
;
A
#
# COMPACT_ATOMS: atom_id res chain seq x y z
N PRO A 1 7.14 7.44 17.69
CA PRO A 1 8.19 8.11 16.87
C PRO A 1 7.73 9.53 16.50
N ARG A 2 8.65 10.48 16.37
CA ARG A 2 8.35 11.88 16.02
C ARG A 2 8.32 12.12 14.51
N SER A 3 8.98 11.28 13.73
CA SER A 3 8.93 11.30 12.27
C SER A 3 8.75 9.90 11.70
N LEU A 4 8.36 9.84 10.42
CA LEU A 4 8.20 8.59 9.70
C LEU A 4 9.55 7.83 9.63
N GLU A 5 10.64 8.54 9.40
CA GLU A 5 11.99 7.99 9.28
C GLU A 5 12.48 7.41 10.63
N GLU A 6 12.16 8.07 11.75
CA GLU A 6 12.43 7.50 13.07
C GLU A 6 11.62 6.23 13.31
N GLY A 7 10.34 6.24 12.91
CA GLY A 7 9.48 5.06 13.01
C GLY A 7 10.01 3.87 12.21
N VAL A 8 10.39 4.10 10.95
CA VAL A 8 11.01 3.09 10.08
C VAL A 8 12.28 2.52 10.68
N ARG A 9 13.13 3.34 11.30
CA ARG A 9 14.35 2.83 11.97
C ARG A 9 14.01 1.90 13.13
N ILE A 10 12.98 2.24 13.92
CA ILE A 10 12.53 1.39 15.03
C ILE A 10 11.95 0.09 14.47
N SER A 11 11.02 0.15 13.53
CA SER A 11 10.40 -1.06 12.98
C SER A 11 11.40 -1.94 12.24
N ALA A 12 12.39 -1.38 11.56
CA ALA A 12 13.47 -2.16 10.95
C ALA A 12 14.39 -2.85 11.97
N GLN A 13 14.55 -2.30 13.17
CA GLN A 13 15.34 -2.90 14.24
C GLN A 13 14.57 -3.98 15.01
N GLU A 14 13.29 -3.75 15.25
CA GLU A 14 12.49 -4.57 16.18
C GLU A 14 11.68 -5.66 15.48
N ALA A 15 11.33 -5.50 14.20
CA ALA A 15 10.53 -6.49 13.46
C ALA A 15 11.40 -7.65 12.99
N TYR A 16 10.87 -8.87 13.12
CA TYR A 16 11.46 -10.03 12.46
C TYR A 16 11.13 -10.02 10.95
N VAL A 17 12.17 -9.96 10.11
CA VAL A 17 12.06 -10.14 8.66
C VAL A 17 12.78 -11.43 8.29
N PRO A 18 12.10 -12.43 7.69
CA PRO A 18 12.74 -13.69 7.33
C PRO A 18 13.95 -13.48 6.41
N GLU A 19 14.95 -14.36 6.53
CA GLU A 19 16.15 -14.29 5.69
C GLU A 19 15.80 -14.38 4.20
N GLY A 20 16.47 -13.58 3.39
CA GLY A 20 16.23 -13.52 1.94
C GLY A 20 15.05 -12.64 1.52
N VAL A 21 14.12 -12.31 2.41
CA VAL A 21 13.01 -11.38 2.11
C VAL A 21 13.53 -9.97 1.93
N PHE A 22 13.27 -9.39 0.77
CA PHE A 22 13.55 -8.01 0.48
C PHE A 22 12.30 -7.16 0.69
N VAL A 23 12.37 -6.20 1.62
CA VAL A 23 11.31 -5.22 1.84
C VAL A 23 11.78 -3.86 1.31
N PRO A 24 11.25 -3.39 0.16
CA PRO A 24 11.65 -2.12 -0.43
C PRO A 24 11.32 -0.91 0.47
N GLU A 25 12.02 0.19 0.24
CA GLU A 25 11.87 1.41 1.06
C GLU A 25 10.45 1.96 1.04
N TRP A 26 9.79 2.04 -0.12
CA TRP A 26 8.40 2.51 -0.21
C TRP A 26 7.45 1.64 0.60
N VAL A 27 7.67 0.32 0.66
CA VAL A 27 6.87 -0.59 1.48
C VAL A 27 7.12 -0.34 2.97
N ARG A 28 8.38 -0.20 3.41
CA ARG A 28 8.71 0.11 4.81
C ARG A 28 8.10 1.43 5.26
N LEU A 29 8.23 2.47 4.43
CA LEU A 29 7.64 3.78 4.67
C LEU A 29 6.11 3.68 4.74
N SER A 30 5.48 2.92 3.85
CA SER A 30 4.03 2.74 3.86
C SER A 30 3.52 1.97 5.07
N VAL A 31 4.23 0.92 5.50
CA VAL A 31 3.91 0.19 6.75
C VAL A 31 3.96 1.13 7.95
N GLU A 32 5.02 1.93 8.08
CA GLU A 32 5.11 2.91 9.17
C GLU A 32 4.02 3.98 9.05
N ALA A 33 3.72 4.44 7.82
CA ALA A 33 2.70 5.44 7.56
C ALA A 33 1.30 4.97 7.95
N VAL A 34 1.02 3.65 8.03
CA VAL A 34 -0.24 3.12 8.58
C VAL A 34 -0.44 3.59 10.02
N ALA A 35 0.59 3.51 10.86
CA ALA A 35 0.49 3.95 12.26
C ALA A 35 0.25 5.47 12.35
N PHE A 36 0.89 6.26 11.49
CA PHE A 36 0.66 7.71 11.43
C PHE A 36 -0.75 8.05 10.92
N ALA A 37 -1.21 7.39 9.86
CA ALA A 37 -2.55 7.55 9.33
C ALA A 37 -3.62 7.21 10.37
N ALA A 38 -3.43 6.13 11.15
CA ALA A 38 -4.35 5.72 12.22
C ALA A 38 -4.41 6.73 13.38
N ARG A 39 -3.29 7.34 13.77
CA ARG A 39 -3.25 8.41 14.81
C ARG A 39 -4.02 9.66 14.40
N GLU A 40 -4.19 9.88 13.10
CA GLU A 40 -4.92 11.03 12.55
C GLU A 40 -6.34 10.66 12.08
N ASP A 41 -6.78 9.42 12.29
CA ASP A 41 -8.10 8.96 11.88
C ASP A 41 -9.10 9.10 13.03
N ARG A 42 -10.18 9.84 12.80
CA ARG A 42 -11.21 10.12 13.81
C ARG A 42 -12.02 8.90 14.23
N ARG A 43 -11.94 7.81 13.46
CA ARG A 43 -12.64 6.55 13.74
C ARG A 43 -11.84 5.64 14.65
N VAL A 44 -10.58 5.98 14.94
CA VAL A 44 -9.68 5.23 15.82
C VAL A 44 -9.71 5.88 17.20
N ASP A 45 -9.84 5.07 18.26
CA ASP A 45 -9.81 5.53 19.64
C ASP A 45 -8.40 6.02 20.00
N GLN A 46 -8.27 7.32 20.16
CA GLN A 46 -7.00 7.97 20.46
C GLN A 46 -6.59 7.84 21.94
N THR A 47 -7.53 7.48 22.82
CA THR A 47 -7.28 7.24 24.24
C THR A 47 -6.60 5.88 24.48
N ALA A 48 -6.95 4.88 23.67
CA ALA A 48 -6.24 3.59 23.61
C ALA A 48 -4.82 3.75 23.02
N GLY A 49 -4.66 4.71 22.10
CA GLY A 49 -3.39 5.10 21.50
C GLY A 49 -2.87 4.10 20.45
N VAL A 50 -2.21 4.62 19.41
CA VAL A 50 -1.62 3.79 18.34
C VAL A 50 -0.14 3.54 18.61
N SER A 51 0.16 2.33 19.10
CA SER A 51 1.50 1.93 19.50
C SER A 51 2.42 1.60 18.31
N GLN A 52 3.74 1.64 18.53
CA GLN A 52 4.71 1.20 17.54
C GLN A 52 4.62 -0.29 17.22
N ARG A 53 4.02 -1.10 18.12
CA ARG A 53 3.79 -2.52 17.89
C ARG A 53 2.87 -2.79 16.71
N LEU A 54 2.05 -1.80 16.30
CA LEU A 54 1.26 -1.90 15.07
C LEU A 54 2.17 -1.98 13.85
N ALA A 55 3.07 -1.02 13.66
CA ALA A 55 3.96 -0.98 12.50
C ALA A 55 4.95 -2.15 12.52
N ILE A 56 5.46 -2.54 13.70
CA ILE A 56 6.35 -3.71 13.87
C ILE A 56 5.64 -4.98 13.41
N SER A 57 4.49 -5.32 13.98
CA SER A 57 3.77 -6.54 13.58
C SER A 57 3.24 -6.51 12.16
N LEU A 58 2.85 -5.33 11.65
CA LEU A 58 2.46 -5.20 10.25
C LEU A 58 3.65 -5.50 9.33
N LEU A 59 4.85 -5.03 9.66
CA LEU A 59 6.06 -5.32 8.89
C LEU A 59 6.38 -6.82 8.88
N GLU A 60 6.24 -7.49 10.03
CA GLU A 60 6.44 -8.94 10.17
C GLU A 60 5.47 -9.72 9.27
N VAL A 61 4.18 -9.37 9.29
CA VAL A 61 3.17 -10.04 8.45
C VAL A 61 3.38 -9.73 6.97
N VAL A 62 3.74 -8.51 6.61
CA VAL A 62 4.08 -8.13 5.23
C VAL A 62 5.26 -8.96 4.71
N ALA A 63 6.31 -9.11 5.51
CA ALA A 63 7.49 -9.89 5.15
C ALA A 63 7.14 -11.39 5.01
N ALA A 64 6.36 -11.94 5.94
CA ALA A 64 5.89 -13.33 5.88
C ALA A 64 4.96 -13.58 4.67
N SER A 65 4.11 -12.61 4.32
CA SER A 65 3.26 -12.67 3.11
C SER A 65 4.10 -12.73 1.85
N ALA A 66 5.16 -11.90 1.77
CA ALA A 66 6.08 -11.87 0.65
C ALA A 66 6.85 -13.18 0.49
N GLU A 67 7.35 -13.74 1.60
CA GLU A 67 8.00 -15.06 1.63
C GLU A 67 7.05 -16.16 1.15
N ARG A 68 5.83 -16.21 1.73
CA ARG A 68 4.80 -17.18 1.32
C ARG A 68 4.49 -17.08 -0.17
N ARG A 69 4.35 -15.86 -0.71
CA ARG A 69 4.09 -15.65 -2.16
C ARG A 69 5.22 -16.21 -3.01
N ALA A 70 6.47 -15.96 -2.65
CA ALA A 70 7.62 -16.51 -3.38
C ALA A 70 7.70 -18.04 -3.29
N LEU A 71 7.34 -18.64 -2.16
CA LEU A 71 7.28 -20.10 -2.03
C LEU A 71 6.18 -20.73 -2.89
N LEU A 72 5.05 -20.02 -3.09
CA LEU A 72 3.92 -20.53 -3.88
C LEU A 72 4.11 -20.37 -5.38
N TYR A 73 4.66 -19.23 -5.83
CA TYR A 73 4.75 -18.87 -7.25
C TYR A 73 6.18 -18.86 -7.80
N GLY A 74 7.19 -19.10 -6.94
CA GLY A 74 8.59 -18.92 -7.27
C GLY A 74 9.02 -17.45 -7.27
N GLY A 75 10.27 -17.21 -7.65
CA GLY A 75 10.86 -15.87 -7.72
C GLY A 75 11.47 -15.37 -6.41
N ARG A 76 11.99 -14.14 -6.44
CA ARG A 76 12.60 -13.50 -5.27
C ARG A 76 11.50 -13.01 -4.30
N PRO A 77 11.61 -13.26 -2.98
CA PRO A 77 10.64 -12.77 -2.00
C PRO A 77 10.76 -11.27 -1.79
N VAL A 78 10.09 -10.49 -2.65
CA VAL A 78 10.00 -9.03 -2.55
C VAL A 78 8.63 -8.63 -2.01
N ALA A 79 8.62 -7.84 -0.94
CA ALA A 79 7.39 -7.29 -0.38
C ALA A 79 6.76 -6.27 -1.33
N ARG A 80 5.43 -6.30 -1.38
CA ARG A 80 4.57 -5.55 -2.30
C ARG A 80 3.44 -4.85 -1.52
N PRO A 81 2.83 -3.79 -2.07
CA PRO A 81 1.64 -3.19 -1.49
C PRO A 81 0.50 -4.17 -1.22
N LEU A 82 0.34 -5.20 -2.08
CA LEU A 82 -0.59 -6.31 -1.86
C LEU A 82 -0.43 -6.97 -0.48
N ASP A 83 0.80 -7.07 0.03
CA ASP A 83 1.08 -7.74 1.31
C ASP A 83 0.57 -6.93 2.52
N LEU A 84 0.42 -5.61 2.39
CA LEU A 84 -0.17 -4.80 3.48
C LEU A 84 -1.65 -5.12 3.65
N TYR A 85 -2.35 -5.48 2.58
CA TYR A 85 -3.75 -5.92 2.64
C TYR A 85 -3.88 -7.28 3.34
N GLN A 86 -2.95 -8.19 3.11
CA GLN A 86 -2.87 -9.46 3.85
C GLN A 86 -2.54 -9.23 5.34
N GLY A 87 -1.93 -8.08 5.67
CA GLY A 87 -1.61 -7.64 7.02
C GLY A 87 -2.76 -7.06 7.84
N PHE A 88 -3.99 -7.02 7.32
CA PHE A 88 -5.14 -6.45 8.03
C PHE A 88 -5.38 -6.99 9.44
N PRO A 89 -5.25 -8.30 9.72
CA PRO A 89 -5.39 -8.80 11.09
C PRO A 89 -4.37 -8.19 12.08
N ALA A 90 -3.18 -7.81 11.60
CA ALA A 90 -2.19 -7.14 12.44
C ALA A 90 -2.56 -5.69 12.78
N ILE A 91 -3.41 -5.08 11.95
CA ILE A 91 -3.95 -3.73 12.13
C ILE A 91 -5.18 -3.78 13.03
N THR A 92 -6.20 -4.55 12.65
CA THR A 92 -7.49 -4.60 13.36
C THR A 92 -7.36 -5.18 14.76
N GLY A 93 -6.43 -6.11 14.99
CA GLY A 93 -6.14 -6.64 16.34
C GLY A 93 -5.31 -5.71 17.23
N LYS A 94 -4.91 -4.53 16.74
CA LYS A 94 -4.06 -3.55 17.46
C LYS A 94 -4.61 -2.12 17.43
N LEU A 95 -5.73 -1.90 16.75
CA LEU A 95 -6.45 -0.64 16.72
C LEU A 95 -7.78 -0.84 17.43
N GLU A 96 -8.03 0.01 18.41
CA GLU A 96 -9.36 0.18 18.98
C GLU A 96 -10.10 1.25 18.18
N LEU A 97 -11.39 1.04 17.93
CA LEU A 97 -12.21 1.96 17.14
C LEU A 97 -13.17 2.73 18.04
N GLU A 98 -13.40 3.97 17.63
CA GLU A 98 -14.52 4.76 18.13
C GLU A 98 -15.84 4.18 17.62
N TYR A 99 -16.95 4.60 18.22
CA TYR A 99 -18.29 4.16 17.82
C TYR A 99 -18.56 4.29 16.31
N GLU A 100 -18.13 5.40 15.68
CA GLU A 100 -18.26 5.59 14.24
C GLU A 100 -17.45 4.58 13.41
N GLY A 101 -16.28 4.18 13.91
CA GLY A 101 -15.42 3.18 13.28
C GLY A 101 -16.02 1.78 13.37
N GLU A 102 -16.54 1.41 14.53
CA GLU A 102 -17.26 0.14 14.74
C GLU A 102 -18.45 -0.01 13.79
N LEU A 103 -19.25 1.05 13.61
CA LEU A 103 -20.37 1.04 12.67
C LEU A 103 -19.94 0.82 11.21
N GLN A 104 -18.76 1.30 10.81
CA GLN A 104 -18.23 1.11 9.45
C GLN A 104 -17.59 -0.27 9.25
N GLY A 105 -17.17 -0.91 10.35
CA GLY A 105 -16.47 -2.18 10.36
C GLY A 105 -14.95 -2.03 10.30
N ALA A 106 -14.26 -2.75 11.19
CA ALA A 106 -12.82 -2.60 11.40
C ALA A 106 -11.97 -2.85 10.16
N GLU A 107 -12.32 -3.84 9.34
CA GLU A 107 -11.57 -4.13 8.11
C GLU A 107 -11.68 -3.00 7.09
N ARG A 108 -12.85 -2.37 6.98
CA ARG A 108 -13.06 -1.22 6.10
C ARG A 108 -12.21 -0.04 6.56
N VAL A 109 -12.24 0.27 7.86
CA VAL A 109 -11.42 1.34 8.44
C VAL A 109 -9.94 1.07 8.22
N ALA A 110 -9.46 -0.16 8.48
CA ALA A 110 -8.08 -0.56 8.24
C ALA A 110 -7.66 -0.40 6.78
N ARG A 111 -8.52 -0.79 5.83
CA ARG A 111 -8.28 -0.62 4.39
C ARG A 111 -8.11 0.84 4.01
N GLU A 112 -8.97 1.71 4.50
CA GLU A 112 -8.90 3.15 4.19
C GLU A 112 -7.66 3.81 4.83
N ILE A 113 -7.25 3.37 6.03
CA ILE A 113 -6.00 3.79 6.67
C ILE A 113 -4.79 3.37 5.82
N VAL A 114 -4.74 2.11 5.36
CA VAL A 114 -3.66 1.61 4.49
C VAL A 114 -3.59 2.39 3.17
N GLN A 115 -4.73 2.67 2.53
CA GLN A 115 -4.78 3.51 1.33
C GLN A 115 -4.22 4.91 1.62
N ARG A 116 -4.66 5.56 2.71
CA ARG A 116 -4.14 6.87 3.13
C ARG A 116 -2.62 6.82 3.34
N ALA A 117 -2.10 5.76 3.95
CA ALA A 117 -0.67 5.57 4.19
C ALA A 117 0.15 5.56 2.89
N PHE A 118 -0.31 4.85 1.85
CA PHE A 118 0.34 4.92 0.53
C PHE A 118 0.31 6.34 -0.06
N GLY A 119 -0.83 7.02 0.05
CA GLY A 119 -0.99 8.40 -0.42
C GLY A 119 -0.10 9.43 0.29
N MET A 120 0.28 9.18 1.54
CA MET A 120 1.23 9.99 2.32
C MET A 120 2.68 9.79 1.87
N VAL A 121 3.03 8.59 1.37
CA VAL A 121 4.39 8.24 0.97
C VAL A 121 4.68 8.62 -0.48
N LEU A 122 3.72 8.46 -1.40
CA LEU A 122 3.90 8.71 -2.84
C LEU A 122 4.56 10.07 -3.19
N PRO A 123 4.23 11.21 -2.55
CA PRO A 123 4.83 12.50 -2.89
C PRO A 123 6.35 12.58 -2.73
N ARG A 124 6.97 11.67 -1.96
CA ARG A 124 8.43 11.59 -1.79
C ARG A 124 9.16 11.35 -3.11
N TYR A 125 8.51 10.68 -4.06
CA TYR A 125 9.14 10.24 -5.31
C TYR A 125 8.96 11.21 -6.49
N ARG A 126 8.17 12.28 -6.33
CA ARG A 126 7.98 13.36 -7.35
C ARG A 126 7.69 12.85 -8.77
N LEU A 127 6.84 11.84 -8.87
CA LEU A 127 6.53 11.14 -10.12
C LEU A 127 5.61 11.98 -11.02
N LYS A 128 5.74 11.81 -12.34
CA LYS A 128 4.76 12.29 -13.33
C LYS A 128 3.65 11.26 -13.46
N THR A 129 2.47 11.57 -12.91
CA THR A 129 1.35 10.62 -12.84
C THR A 129 0.18 11.00 -13.74
N GLU A 130 0.25 12.13 -14.43
CA GLU A 130 -0.81 12.65 -15.29
C GLU A 130 -1.21 11.67 -16.39
N PRO A 131 -0.27 11.01 -17.12
CA PRO A 131 -0.64 10.02 -18.14
C PRO A 131 -1.36 8.79 -17.55
N ILE A 132 -0.96 8.39 -16.34
CA ILE A 132 -1.56 7.26 -15.62
C ILE A 132 -3.00 7.60 -15.25
N VAL A 133 -3.22 8.76 -14.63
CA VAL A 133 -4.57 9.20 -14.24
C VAL A 133 -5.47 9.37 -15.47
N ALA A 134 -4.97 10.01 -16.53
CA ALA A 134 -5.72 10.21 -17.76
C ALA A 134 -6.15 8.88 -18.42
N HIS A 135 -5.30 7.84 -18.34
CA HIS A 135 -5.64 6.50 -18.82
C HIS A 135 -6.88 5.95 -18.10
N PHE A 136 -6.96 6.08 -16.78
CA PHE A 136 -8.12 5.59 -16.03
C PHE A 136 -9.35 6.49 -16.20
N GLU A 137 -9.18 7.81 -16.29
CA GLU A 137 -10.28 8.75 -16.55
C GLU A 137 -10.95 8.52 -17.92
N ALA A 138 -10.25 7.90 -18.87
CA ALA A 138 -10.82 7.43 -20.14
C ALA A 138 -11.69 6.16 -20.00
N GLY A 139 -11.90 5.65 -18.77
CA GLY A 139 -12.75 4.49 -18.49
C GLY A 139 -12.04 3.14 -18.57
N ASN A 140 -10.72 3.11 -18.68
CA ASN A 140 -9.95 1.87 -18.69
C ASN A 140 -9.92 1.22 -17.29
N LEU A 141 -9.91 -0.12 -17.28
CA LEU A 141 -9.78 -0.95 -16.09
C LEU A 141 -8.44 -1.69 -16.16
N LEU A 142 -7.70 -1.69 -15.07
CA LEU A 142 -6.52 -2.53 -14.91
C LEU A 142 -6.82 -3.61 -13.88
N THR A 143 -6.66 -4.87 -14.23
CA THR A 143 -6.66 -5.99 -13.27
C THR A 143 -5.24 -6.52 -13.17
N LEU A 144 -4.71 -6.63 -11.94
CA LEU A 144 -3.40 -7.21 -11.69
C LEU A 144 -3.55 -8.66 -11.22
N PRO A 145 -2.90 -9.63 -11.89
CA PRO A 145 -2.85 -11.00 -11.40
C PRO A 145 -1.99 -11.08 -10.13
N GLU A 146 -2.45 -11.84 -9.13
CA GLU A 146 -1.72 -12.04 -7.87
C GLU A 146 -0.55 -13.05 -7.97
N GLY A 147 -0.52 -13.84 -9.05
CA GLY A 147 0.45 -14.90 -9.30
C GLY A 147 1.73 -14.42 -9.99
N GLU A 148 1.95 -14.89 -11.22
CA GLU A 148 3.21 -14.70 -11.95
C GLU A 148 3.55 -13.21 -12.17
N VAL A 149 4.79 -12.86 -11.80
CA VAL A 149 5.33 -11.49 -11.88
C VAL A 149 5.28 -10.94 -13.30
N GLN A 150 5.60 -11.77 -14.29
CA GLN A 150 5.67 -11.37 -15.68
C GLN A 150 4.31 -10.91 -16.21
N GLY A 151 3.23 -11.67 -15.96
CA GLY A 151 1.88 -11.28 -16.36
C GLY A 151 1.42 -9.98 -15.71
N ALA A 152 1.81 -9.73 -14.46
CA ALA A 152 1.51 -8.47 -13.78
C ALA A 152 2.30 -7.29 -14.38
N LEU A 153 3.57 -7.46 -14.72
CA LEU A 153 4.37 -6.44 -15.40
C LEU A 153 3.84 -6.11 -16.79
N GLU A 154 3.37 -7.11 -17.54
CA GLU A 154 2.72 -6.91 -18.83
C GLU A 154 1.41 -6.12 -18.69
N ALA A 155 0.64 -6.37 -17.62
CA ALA A 155 -0.54 -5.58 -17.31
C ALA A 155 -0.17 -4.12 -16.97
N LEU A 156 0.85 -3.90 -16.13
CA LEU A 156 1.36 -2.55 -15.82
C LEU A 156 1.84 -1.81 -17.07
N ALA A 157 2.46 -2.51 -18.03
CA ALA A 157 2.96 -1.94 -19.29
C ALA A 157 1.85 -1.34 -20.17
N ARG A 158 0.60 -1.80 -20.01
CA ARG A 158 -0.55 -1.28 -20.77
C ARG A 158 -0.99 0.10 -20.31
N VAL A 159 -0.55 0.55 -19.13
CA VAL A 159 -0.90 1.86 -18.58
C VAL A 159 0.21 2.87 -18.91
N PRO A 160 -0.07 3.91 -19.72
CA PRO A 160 0.91 4.91 -20.11
C PRO A 160 1.59 5.57 -18.90
N GLY A 161 2.93 5.60 -18.92
CA GLY A 161 3.75 6.21 -17.88
C GLY A 161 3.91 5.39 -16.60
N LEU A 162 3.17 4.28 -16.41
CA LEU A 162 3.20 3.54 -15.15
C LEU A 162 4.53 2.81 -14.91
N LEU A 163 5.08 2.12 -15.91
CA LEU A 163 6.40 1.47 -15.76
C LEU A 163 7.56 2.48 -15.63
N GLU A 164 7.43 3.65 -16.23
CA GLU A 164 8.43 4.72 -16.08
C GLU A 164 8.40 5.28 -14.65
N ALA A 165 7.21 5.53 -14.11
CA ALA A 165 7.03 5.91 -12.71
C ALA A 165 7.52 4.81 -11.74
N ALA A 166 7.25 3.55 -12.04
CA ALA A 166 7.73 2.40 -11.26
C ALA A 166 9.25 2.32 -11.24
N ARG A 167 9.93 2.47 -12.39
CA ARG A 167 11.40 2.53 -12.46
C ARG A 167 11.98 3.69 -11.66
N ALA A 168 11.35 4.85 -11.71
CA ALA A 168 11.78 6.02 -10.94
C ALA A 168 11.68 5.80 -9.41
N VAL A 169 10.73 4.98 -8.95
CA VAL A 169 10.63 4.55 -7.55
C VAL A 169 11.65 3.45 -7.23
N ALA A 170 11.76 2.43 -8.09
CA ALA A 170 12.58 1.25 -7.84
C ALA A 170 14.08 1.54 -7.85
N GLY A 171 14.55 2.39 -8.77
CA GLY A 171 15.99 2.61 -9.00
C GLY A 171 16.71 1.41 -9.61
N GLU A 172 16.01 0.31 -9.90
CA GLU A 172 16.50 -0.91 -10.53
C GLU A 172 15.40 -1.56 -11.39
N ASP A 173 15.79 -2.48 -12.28
CA ASP A 173 14.90 -3.17 -13.22
C ASP A 173 14.59 -4.62 -12.82
N ALA A 174 14.90 -5.03 -11.59
CA ALA A 174 14.55 -6.36 -11.09
C ALA A 174 13.02 -6.57 -11.14
N PRO A 175 12.50 -7.63 -11.79
CA PRO A 175 11.07 -7.78 -12.08
C PRO A 175 10.16 -7.65 -10.86
N GLU A 176 10.49 -8.33 -9.76
CA GLU A 176 9.69 -8.33 -8.53
C GLU A 176 9.71 -6.96 -7.83
N VAL A 177 10.84 -6.24 -7.93
CA VAL A 177 11.01 -4.89 -7.38
C VAL A 177 10.22 -3.88 -8.21
N LEU A 178 10.31 -3.99 -9.54
CA LEU A 178 9.57 -3.13 -10.46
C LEU A 178 8.05 -3.32 -10.31
N LEU A 179 7.60 -4.55 -10.12
CA LEU A 179 6.19 -4.85 -9.86
C LEU A 179 5.73 -4.24 -8.53
N SER A 180 6.52 -4.39 -7.46
CA SER A 180 6.24 -3.75 -6.16
C SER A 180 6.14 -2.23 -6.27
N ALA A 181 7.06 -1.61 -7.02
CA ALA A 181 7.04 -0.18 -7.27
C ALA A 181 5.81 0.25 -8.10
N GLY A 182 5.44 -0.49 -9.14
CA GLY A 182 4.26 -0.20 -9.96
C GLY A 182 2.96 -0.26 -9.18
N GLU A 183 2.79 -1.28 -8.34
CA GLU A 183 1.68 -1.35 -7.39
C GLU A 183 1.69 -0.17 -6.42
N PHE A 184 2.87 0.23 -5.94
CA PHE A 184 2.97 1.34 -5.00
C PHE A 184 2.53 2.67 -5.63
N VAL A 185 2.84 2.89 -6.91
CA VAL A 185 2.35 4.06 -7.65
C VAL A 185 0.82 4.05 -7.73
N LEU A 186 0.22 2.91 -8.07
CA LEU A 186 -1.24 2.78 -8.15
C LEU A 186 -1.89 3.01 -6.78
N GLU A 187 -1.39 2.37 -5.73
CA GLU A 187 -1.92 2.53 -4.37
C GLU A 187 -1.72 3.94 -3.82
N GLY A 188 -0.60 4.57 -4.15
CA GLY A 188 -0.38 5.97 -3.81
C GLY A 188 -1.41 6.89 -4.47
N LEU A 189 -1.80 6.60 -5.71
CA LEU A 189 -2.86 7.34 -6.41
C LEU A 189 -4.25 7.05 -5.83
N VAL A 190 -4.52 5.82 -5.37
CA VAL A 190 -5.74 5.46 -4.61
C VAL A 190 -5.80 6.25 -3.31
N GLY A 191 -4.72 6.25 -2.53
CA GLY A 191 -4.59 7.02 -1.28
C GLY A 191 -4.77 8.53 -1.45
N ARG A 192 -4.51 9.04 -2.66
CA ARG A 192 -4.72 10.45 -3.05
C ARG A 192 -6.05 10.69 -3.75
N ARG A 193 -6.94 9.70 -3.78
CA ARG A 193 -8.27 9.73 -4.42
C ARG A 193 -8.23 10.11 -5.90
N LYS A 194 -7.16 9.73 -6.60
CA LYS A 194 -7.05 9.85 -8.06
C LYS A 194 -7.56 8.60 -8.76
N LEU A 195 -7.40 7.45 -8.12
CA LEU A 195 -7.92 6.16 -8.56
C LEU A 195 -8.82 5.56 -7.48
N SER A 196 -9.59 4.55 -7.86
CA SER A 196 -10.24 3.63 -6.93
C SER A 196 -9.72 2.22 -7.13
N ARG A 197 -9.74 1.44 -6.04
CA ARG A 197 -9.29 0.05 -6.00
C ARG A 197 -10.47 -0.90 -5.73
N GLY A 198 -10.61 -1.93 -6.57
CA GLY A 198 -11.42 -3.12 -6.31
C GLY A 198 -10.63 -4.19 -5.54
N GLU A 199 -11.00 -5.45 -5.67
CA GLU A 199 -10.26 -6.55 -5.01
C GLU A 199 -8.86 -6.72 -5.62
N ALA A 200 -8.80 -6.87 -6.94
CA ALA A 200 -7.56 -7.01 -7.73
C ALA A 200 -7.48 -6.01 -8.90
N SER A 201 -8.34 -4.99 -8.91
CA SER A 201 -8.48 -4.06 -10.03
C SER A 201 -8.35 -2.59 -9.63
N TYR A 202 -8.01 -1.76 -10.60
CA TYR A 202 -7.90 -0.31 -10.48
C TYR A 202 -8.69 0.36 -11.60
N GLN A 203 -9.40 1.42 -11.24
CA GLN A 203 -10.20 2.23 -12.15
C GLN A 203 -10.16 3.70 -11.71
N ALA A 204 -10.79 4.60 -12.48
CA ALA A 204 -10.93 5.99 -12.07
C ALA A 204 -11.61 6.10 -10.70
N ALA A 205 -11.26 7.13 -9.93
CA ALA A 205 -12.01 7.45 -8.72
C ALA A 205 -13.46 7.83 -9.09
N GLU A 206 -14.43 7.32 -8.33
CA GLU A 206 -15.82 7.75 -8.51
C GLU A 206 -15.93 9.25 -8.21
N ARG A 207 -16.43 10.03 -9.18
CA ARG A 207 -16.77 11.42 -8.92
C ARG A 207 -17.99 11.42 -7.98
N PRO A 208 -17.95 12.09 -6.83
CA PRO A 208 -19.15 12.22 -6.02
C PRO A 208 -20.23 12.85 -6.90
N ARG A 209 -21.38 12.18 -7.00
CA ARG A 209 -22.55 12.74 -7.67
C ARG A 209 -22.88 14.05 -6.96
N SER A 210 -22.54 15.18 -7.58
CA SER A 210 -23.11 16.46 -7.17
C SER A 210 -24.60 16.35 -7.46
N TYR A 211 -25.38 16.08 -6.42
CA TYR A 211 -26.79 16.45 -6.45
C TYR A 211 -26.78 17.96 -6.53
N GLY A 212 -26.96 18.48 -7.75
CA GLY A 212 -27.20 19.89 -7.97
C GLY A 212 -28.46 20.28 -7.19
N ASN A 213 -28.34 21.34 -6.40
CA ASN A 213 -29.50 22.10 -5.93
C ASN A 213 -30.18 22.80 -7.10
#